data_AF-A0A965F8U1-F1
#
_entry.id   AF-A0A965F8U1-F1
#
_cell.length_a   1.000
_cell.length_b   1.000
_cell.length_c   1.000
_cell.angle_alpha   90.00
_cell.angle_beta   90.00
_cell.angle_gamma   90.00
#
_symmetry.space_group_name_H-M   'P 1'
#
loop_
_entity.id
_entity.type
_entity.pdbx_description
1 polymer ?
#
loop_
_entity_poly.entity_id
_entity_poly.type
_entity_poly.pdbx_seq_one_letter_code
_entity_poly.pdbx_strand_id
1 'polypeptide(L)'
;MLLRVSNTAQQFDRQTQHHVTQVLRTYSSIVAMETGLELPNLIRSAIANCYAREYAWHKFERGFAVILSQHLSAVQIDLLIGFYRNQGIPPNGIQHFKDAIASASAIAANSAELIYTTSPGCVQQDAQLISRYLSEAGLSVDHHNRFD
;
A
#
# COMPACT_ATOMS: atom_id res chain seq x y z
N MET A 1 6.34 -16.02 -11.88
CA MET A 1 5.92 -15.83 -13.28
C MET A 1 4.63 -15.02 -13.38
N LEU A 2 3.57 -15.40 -12.65
CA LEU A 2 2.29 -14.66 -12.62
C LEU A 2 2.44 -13.18 -12.22
N LEU A 3 3.05 -12.89 -11.05
CA LEU A 3 3.26 -11.51 -10.56
C LEU A 3 3.91 -10.57 -11.58
N ARG A 4 4.75 -11.11 -12.46
CA ARG A 4 5.43 -10.36 -13.53
C ARG A 4 4.50 -10.07 -14.69
N VAL A 5 3.76 -11.06 -15.18
CA VAL A 5 2.85 -10.89 -16.34
C VAL A 5 1.59 -10.11 -15.96
N SER A 6 1.16 -10.14 -14.70
CA SER A 6 0.10 -9.29 -14.16
C SER A 6 0.58 -7.88 -13.81
N ASN A 7 1.88 -7.60 -13.96
CA ASN A 7 2.49 -6.31 -13.67
C ASN A 7 2.26 -5.84 -12.21
N THR A 8 2.25 -6.78 -11.26
CA THR A 8 1.87 -6.52 -9.86
C THR A 8 2.82 -5.55 -9.18
N ALA A 9 4.13 -5.63 -9.45
CA ALA A 9 5.11 -4.71 -8.89
C ALA A 9 4.79 -3.25 -9.25
N GLN A 10 4.51 -2.97 -10.53
CA GLN A 10 4.18 -1.61 -10.96
C GLN A 10 2.85 -1.13 -10.36
N GLN A 11 1.85 -2.00 -10.24
CA GLN A 11 0.58 -1.62 -9.60
C GLN A 11 0.76 -1.34 -8.11
N PHE A 12 1.59 -2.12 -7.42
CA PHE A 12 1.93 -1.89 -6.02
C PHE A 12 2.62 -0.54 -5.84
N ASP A 13 3.63 -0.24 -6.65
CA ASP A 13 4.35 1.04 -6.60
C ASP A 13 3.42 2.24 -6.86
N ARG A 14 2.53 2.13 -7.87
CA ARG A 14 1.53 3.17 -8.16
C ARG A 14 0.58 3.39 -6.98
N GLN A 15 0.12 2.30 -6.35
CA GLN A 15 -0.80 2.41 -5.24
C GLN A 15 -0.13 3.03 -4.00
N THR A 16 1.13 2.68 -3.74
CA THR A 16 1.95 3.32 -2.72
C THR A 16 2.14 4.81 -2.99
N GLN A 17 2.47 5.20 -4.24
CA GLN A 17 2.61 6.62 -4.61
C GLN A 17 1.30 7.40 -4.44
N HIS A 18 0.17 6.80 -4.83
CA HIS A 18 -1.14 7.39 -4.62
C HIS A 18 -1.43 7.60 -3.14
N HIS A 19 -1.18 6.58 -2.32
CA HIS A 19 -1.35 6.65 -0.87
C HIS A 19 -0.48 7.76 -0.24
N VAL A 20 0.81 7.84 -0.60
CA VAL A 20 1.72 8.89 -0.12
C VAL A 20 1.21 10.28 -0.48
N THR A 21 0.71 10.47 -1.70
CA THR A 21 0.11 11.74 -2.14
C THR A 21 -1.09 12.11 -1.27
N GLN A 22 -1.96 11.14 -0.96
CA GLN A 22 -3.11 11.36 -0.10
C GLN A 22 -2.69 11.73 1.34
N VAL A 23 -1.73 11.01 1.91
CA VAL A 23 -1.19 11.27 3.25
C VAL A 23 -0.63 12.69 3.34
N LEU A 24 0.23 13.07 2.39
CA LEU A 24 0.81 14.41 2.34
C LEU A 24 -0.26 15.50 2.20
N ARG A 25 -1.26 15.29 1.34
CA ARG A 25 -2.38 16.23 1.18
C ARG A 25 -3.16 16.39 2.49
N THR A 26 -3.45 15.29 3.17
CA THR A 26 -4.17 15.30 4.45
C THR A 26 -3.37 16.04 5.51
N TYR A 27 -2.09 15.72 5.71
CA TYR A 27 -1.27 16.41 6.70
C TYR A 27 -1.06 17.88 6.38
N SER A 28 -0.79 18.24 5.13
CA SER A 28 -0.70 19.64 4.71
C SER A 28 -2.01 20.40 4.98
N SER A 29 -3.17 19.77 4.72
CA SER A 29 -4.48 20.37 5.00
C SER A 29 -4.69 20.59 6.50
N ILE A 30 -4.38 19.60 7.33
CA ILE A 30 -4.53 19.70 8.79
C ILE A 30 -3.63 20.82 9.33
N VAL A 31 -2.35 20.82 8.98
CA VAL A 31 -1.41 21.85 9.45
C VAL A 31 -1.85 23.25 9.02
N ALA A 32 -2.25 23.43 7.76
CA ALA A 32 -2.73 24.72 7.28
C ALA A 32 -4.02 25.18 7.98
N MET A 33 -4.96 24.27 8.23
CA MET A 33 -6.22 24.59 8.90
C MET A 33 -6.03 24.96 10.38
N GLU A 34 -5.18 24.23 11.09
CA GLU A 34 -4.99 24.41 12.54
C GLU A 34 -4.04 25.56 12.89
N THR A 35 -3.12 25.91 11.98
CA THR A 35 -2.01 26.83 12.30
C THR A 35 -1.82 27.98 11.31
N GLY A 36 -2.45 27.92 10.14
CA GLY A 36 -2.20 28.85 9.03
C GLY A 36 -0.84 28.67 8.35
N LEU A 37 -0.03 27.68 8.75
CA LEU A 37 1.27 27.39 8.16
C LEU A 37 1.19 26.33 7.07
N GLU A 38 2.11 26.39 6.10
CA GLU A 38 2.31 25.31 5.14
C GLU A 38 3.30 24.27 5.66
N LEU A 39 3.03 22.99 5.40
CA LEU A 39 3.96 21.92 5.73
C LEU A 39 5.24 22.04 4.85
N PRO A 40 6.44 22.24 5.42
CA PRO A 40 7.64 22.48 4.63
C PRO A 40 8.01 21.29 3.75
N ASN A 41 8.60 21.57 2.58
CA ASN A 41 9.03 20.54 1.64
C ASN A 41 9.98 19.52 2.26
N LEU A 42 10.87 19.94 3.18
CA LEU A 42 11.75 19.03 3.91
C LEU A 42 10.96 17.97 4.69
N ILE A 43 9.91 18.37 5.39
CA ILE A 43 9.04 17.45 6.15
C ILE A 43 8.25 16.55 5.19
N ARG A 44 7.68 17.13 4.13
CA ARG A 44 6.96 16.37 3.08
C ARG A 44 7.84 15.29 2.45
N SER A 45 9.09 15.62 2.13
CA SER A 45 10.06 14.66 1.60
C SER A 45 10.43 13.59 2.62
N ALA A 46 10.62 13.94 3.89
CA ALA A 46 10.91 12.96 4.94
C ALA A 46 9.76 11.94 5.14
N ILE A 47 8.52 12.42 5.11
CA ILE A 47 7.31 11.58 5.13
C ILE A 47 7.31 10.65 3.91
N ALA A 48 7.41 11.19 2.68
CA ALA A 48 7.42 10.40 1.46
C ALA A 48 8.52 9.32 1.45
N ASN A 49 9.72 9.66 1.93
CA ASN A 49 10.85 8.74 2.02
C ASN A 49 10.60 7.58 2.98
N CYS A 50 9.86 7.80 4.08
CA CYS A 50 9.46 6.71 4.96
C CYS A 50 8.63 5.68 4.19
N TYR A 51 7.55 6.12 3.54
CA TYR A 51 6.67 5.20 2.81
C TYR A 51 7.38 4.51 1.64
N ALA A 52 8.25 5.21 0.91
CA ALA A 52 9.04 4.59 -0.17
C ALA A 52 9.93 3.45 0.34
N ARG A 53 10.46 3.56 1.56
CA ARG A 53 11.28 2.52 2.21
C ARG A 53 10.43 1.41 2.81
N GLU A 54 9.37 1.75 3.55
CA GLU A 54 8.55 0.78 4.25
C GLU A 54 7.67 -0.04 3.30
N TYR A 55 7.24 0.55 2.18
CA TYR A 55 6.43 -0.08 1.15
C TYR A 55 7.22 -0.36 -0.13
N ALA A 56 8.51 -0.73 0.00
CA ALA A 56 9.30 -1.14 -1.16
C ALA A 56 8.90 -2.56 -1.62
N TRP A 57 8.60 -2.73 -2.91
CA TRP A 57 8.09 -4.00 -3.49
C TRP A 57 8.84 -5.27 -3.05
N HIS A 58 10.19 -5.20 -3.00
CA HIS A 58 11.03 -6.35 -2.64
C HIS A 58 10.75 -6.93 -1.24
N LYS A 59 10.18 -6.14 -0.32
CA LYS A 59 9.76 -6.62 1.01
C LYS A 59 8.55 -7.55 0.95
N PHE A 60 7.71 -7.42 -0.08
CA PHE A 60 6.41 -8.11 -0.17
C PHE A 60 6.34 -9.16 -1.27
N GLU A 61 7.18 -9.05 -2.31
CA GLU A 61 7.14 -9.93 -3.50
C GLU A 61 7.03 -11.41 -3.14
N ARG A 62 7.91 -11.88 -2.24
CA ARG A 62 7.92 -13.27 -1.81
C ARG A 62 6.63 -13.66 -1.08
N GLY A 63 6.12 -12.80 -0.21
CA GLY A 63 4.88 -13.05 0.52
C GLY A 63 3.68 -13.14 -0.42
N PHE A 64 3.56 -12.23 -1.39
CA PHE A 64 2.51 -12.32 -2.41
C PHE A 64 2.61 -13.60 -3.25
N ALA A 65 3.83 -14.03 -3.62
CA ALA A 65 4.01 -15.29 -4.33
C ALA A 65 3.53 -16.50 -3.51
N VAL A 66 3.82 -16.51 -2.20
CA VAL A 66 3.35 -17.55 -1.28
C VAL A 66 1.82 -17.55 -1.19
N ILE A 67 1.19 -16.38 -0.99
CA ILE A 67 -0.27 -16.26 -0.92
C ILE A 67 -0.93 -16.79 -2.20
N LEU A 68 -0.42 -16.43 -3.38
CA LEU A 68 -0.93 -16.95 -4.63
C LEU A 68 -0.85 -18.48 -4.70
N SER A 69 0.28 -19.07 -4.27
CA SER A 69 0.46 -20.53 -4.27
C SER A 69 -0.41 -21.28 -3.25
N GLN A 70 -0.86 -20.61 -2.19
CA GLN A 70 -1.76 -21.19 -1.20
C GLN A 70 -3.22 -21.24 -1.68
N HIS A 71 -3.61 -20.28 -2.53
CA HIS A 71 -5.00 -20.11 -2.97
C HIS A 71 -5.26 -20.60 -4.40
N LEU A 72 -4.20 -20.81 -5.19
CA LEU A 72 -4.29 -21.19 -6.59
C LEU A 72 -3.45 -22.44 -6.84
N SER A 73 -4.06 -23.40 -7.53
CA SER A 73 -3.34 -24.55 -8.10
C SER A 73 -2.45 -24.13 -9.28
N ALA A 74 -1.50 -24.98 -9.65
CA ALA A 74 -0.63 -24.75 -10.81
C ALA A 74 -1.44 -24.49 -12.10
N VAL A 75 -2.49 -25.28 -12.35
CA VAL A 75 -3.38 -25.12 -13.51
C VAL A 75 -4.04 -23.74 -13.52
N GLN A 76 -4.50 -23.26 -12.37
CA GLN A 76 -5.11 -21.93 -12.25
C GLN A 76 -4.10 -20.81 -12.49
N ILE A 77 -2.88 -20.95 -11.95
CA ILE A 77 -1.78 -20.01 -12.18
C ILE A 77 -1.44 -19.92 -13.67
N ASP A 78 -1.34 -21.06 -14.36
CA ASP A 78 -1.03 -21.12 -15.79
C ASP A 78 -2.14 -20.49 -16.64
N LEU A 79 -3.42 -20.75 -16.32
CA LEU A 79 -4.57 -20.12 -16.97
C LEU A 79 -4.55 -18.60 -16.80
N LEU A 80 -4.25 -18.10 -15.60
CA LEU A 80 -4.11 -16.66 -15.36
C LEU A 80 -2.92 -16.06 -16.13
N ILE A 81 -1.78 -16.77 -16.20
CA ILE A 81 -0.63 -16.33 -16.99
C ILE A 81 -1.00 -16.23 -18.48
N GLY A 82 -1.68 -17.24 -19.02
CA GLY A 82 -2.19 -17.24 -20.39
C GLY A 82 -3.14 -16.08 -20.63
N PHE A 83 -4.10 -15.88 -19.73
CA PHE A 83 -5.07 -14.78 -19.77
C PHE A 83 -4.37 -13.40 -19.82
N TYR A 84 -3.41 -13.14 -18.93
CA TYR A 84 -2.64 -11.87 -18.93
C TYR A 84 -1.77 -11.69 -20.19
N ARG A 85 -1.50 -12.78 -20.92
CA ARG A 85 -0.82 -12.75 -22.23
C ARG A 85 -1.80 -12.69 -23.40
N ASN A 86 -3.06 -12.37 -23.15
CA ASN A 86 -4.15 -12.32 -24.14
C ASN A 86 -4.39 -13.68 -24.83
N GLN A 87 -4.11 -14.79 -24.16
CA GLN A 87 -4.48 -16.11 -24.64
C GLN A 87 -5.93 -16.42 -24.21
N GLY A 88 -6.68 -17.07 -25.10
CA GLY A 88 -8.02 -17.55 -24.77
C GLY A 88 -8.01 -18.64 -23.71
N ILE A 89 -9.11 -18.75 -22.96
CA ILE A 89 -9.32 -19.85 -22.02
C ILE A 89 -9.96 -21.02 -22.78
N PRO A 90 -9.32 -22.21 -22.81
CA PRO A 90 -9.92 -23.36 -23.47
C PRO A 90 -11.19 -23.80 -22.74
N PRO A 91 -12.21 -24.35 -23.42
CA PRO A 91 -13.48 -24.72 -22.79
C PRO A 91 -13.36 -25.63 -21.57
N ASN A 92 -12.41 -26.58 -21.59
CA ASN A 92 -12.12 -27.47 -20.46
C ASN A 92 -11.43 -26.78 -19.26
N GLY A 93 -10.86 -25.59 -19.46
CA GLY A 93 -10.21 -24.78 -18.43
C GLY A 93 -11.12 -23.73 -17.79
N ILE A 94 -12.34 -23.53 -18.30
CA ILE A 94 -13.25 -22.47 -17.82
C ILE A 94 -13.56 -22.61 -16.33
N GLN A 95 -13.83 -23.84 -15.85
CA GLN A 95 -14.17 -24.02 -14.44
C GLN A 95 -12.99 -23.66 -13.53
N HIS A 96 -11.78 -24.14 -13.83
CA HIS A 96 -10.58 -23.77 -13.09
C HIS A 96 -10.34 -22.25 -13.10
N PHE A 97 -10.56 -21.58 -14.23
CA PHE A 97 -10.43 -20.13 -14.32
C PHE A 97 -11.46 -19.41 -13.44
N LYS A 98 -12.72 -19.84 -13.43
CA LYS A 98 -13.76 -19.31 -12.54
C LYS A 98 -13.39 -19.51 -11.07
N ASP A 99 -12.89 -20.69 -10.72
CA ASP A 99 -12.45 -21.00 -9.35
C ASP A 99 -11.27 -20.09 -8.94
N ALA A 100 -10.34 -19.81 -9.87
CA ALA A 100 -9.23 -18.89 -9.62
C ALA A 100 -9.71 -17.46 -9.33
N ILE A 101 -10.71 -16.99 -10.08
CA ILE A 101 -11.34 -15.68 -9.83
C ILE A 101 -12.07 -15.68 -8.49
N ALA A 102 -12.74 -16.78 -8.13
CA ALA A 102 -13.45 -16.88 -6.85
C ALA A 102 -12.49 -16.77 -5.64
N SER A 103 -11.22 -17.20 -5.79
CA SER A 103 -10.19 -17.03 -4.75
C SER A 103 -9.72 -15.59 -4.54
N ALA A 104 -10.11 -14.63 -5.39
CA ALA A 104 -9.60 -13.26 -5.35
C ALA A 104 -9.82 -12.56 -3.99
N SER A 105 -10.98 -12.77 -3.36
CA SER A 105 -11.29 -12.16 -2.05
C SER A 105 -10.35 -12.66 -0.95
N ALA A 106 -10.11 -13.97 -0.89
CA ALA A 106 -9.21 -14.58 0.09
C ALA A 106 -7.74 -14.17 -0.14
N ILE A 107 -7.31 -14.09 -1.41
CA ILE A 107 -6.00 -13.57 -1.79
C ILE A 107 -5.85 -12.12 -1.33
N ALA A 108 -6.86 -11.28 -1.56
CA ALA A 108 -6.85 -9.88 -1.16
C ALA A 108 -6.77 -9.71 0.37
N ALA A 109 -7.56 -10.48 1.12
CA ALA A 109 -7.53 -10.47 2.59
C ALA A 109 -6.15 -10.84 3.13
N ASN A 110 -5.57 -11.95 2.66
CA ASN A 110 -4.23 -12.38 3.09
C ASN A 110 -3.13 -11.41 2.63
N SER A 111 -3.32 -10.76 1.48
CA SER A 111 -2.40 -9.74 0.98
C SER A 111 -2.42 -8.49 1.86
N ALA A 112 -3.60 -8.07 2.34
CA ALA A 112 -3.73 -6.97 3.28
C ALA A 112 -3.06 -7.30 4.62
N GLU A 113 -3.27 -8.52 5.13
CA GLU A 113 -2.61 -9.00 6.36
C GLU A 113 -1.08 -9.02 6.21
N LEU A 114 -0.57 -9.50 5.08
CA LEU A 114 0.87 -9.46 4.79
C LEU A 114 1.39 -8.02 4.82
N ILE A 115 0.70 -7.07 4.20
CA ILE A 115 1.11 -5.67 4.19
C ILE A 115 1.14 -5.10 5.61
N TYR A 116 0.09 -5.37 6.39
CA TYR A 116 -0.04 -4.92 7.78
C TYR A 116 1.07 -5.47 8.68
N THR A 117 1.41 -6.75 8.53
CA THR A 117 2.41 -7.42 9.39
C THR A 117 3.85 -7.17 8.97
N THR A 118 4.10 -6.89 7.68
CA THR A 118 5.46 -6.70 7.15
C THR A 118 5.97 -5.27 7.32
N SER A 119 5.07 -4.28 7.30
CA SER A 119 5.43 -2.86 7.41
C SER A 119 4.98 -2.29 8.75
N PRO A 120 5.89 -1.71 9.56
CA PRO A 120 5.49 -1.00 10.78
C PRO A 120 4.71 0.30 10.49
N GLY A 121 4.59 0.68 9.21
CA GLY A 121 3.99 1.94 8.79
C GLY A 121 4.87 3.16 9.11
N CYS A 122 4.37 4.34 8.77
CA CYS A 122 5.10 5.60 8.91
C CYS A 122 4.40 6.63 9.81
N VAL A 123 3.14 6.36 10.22
CA VAL A 123 2.29 7.33 10.93
C VAL A 123 2.93 7.90 12.19
N GLN A 124 3.60 7.06 12.99
CA GLN A 124 4.28 7.54 14.21
C GLN A 124 5.45 8.48 13.89
N GLN A 125 6.26 8.15 12.87
CA GLN A 125 7.36 9.00 12.42
C GLN A 125 6.82 10.31 11.83
N ASP A 126 5.75 10.24 11.04
CA ASP A 126 5.09 11.40 10.44
C ASP A 126 4.58 12.36 11.53
N ALA A 127 3.90 11.84 12.54
CA ALA A 127 3.41 12.62 13.68
C ALA A 127 4.57 13.30 14.43
N GLN A 128 5.65 12.58 14.72
CA GLN A 128 6.83 13.15 15.39
C GLN A 128 7.48 14.26 14.57
N LEU A 129 7.59 14.09 13.25
CA LEU A 129 8.16 15.10 12.35
C LEU A 129 7.31 16.38 12.34
N ILE A 130 5.99 16.24 12.24
CA ILE A 130 5.07 17.37 12.21
C ILE A 130 5.04 18.06 13.58
N SER A 131 4.91 17.33 14.68
CA SER A 131 4.88 17.90 16.03
C SER A 131 6.16 18.67 16.36
N ARG A 132 7.33 18.15 15.96
CA ARG A 132 8.60 18.85 16.13
C ARG A 132 8.63 20.17 15.35
N TYR A 133 8.24 20.12 14.07
CA TYR A 133 8.14 21.32 13.23
C TYR A 133 7.24 22.40 13.85
N LEU A 134 6.06 22.01 14.35
CA LEU A 134 5.12 22.93 14.98
C LEU A 134 5.70 23.53 16.27
N SER A 135 6.33 22.71 17.11
CA SER A 135 6.99 23.18 18.34
C SER A 135 8.12 24.16 18.05
N GLU A 136 8.93 23.92 17.02
CA GLU A 136 9.99 24.82 16.56
C GLU A 136 9.45 26.15 16.00
N ALA A 137 8.23 26.13 15.44
CA ALA A 137 7.50 27.31 15.00
C ALA A 137 6.82 28.08 16.16
N GLY A 138 7.00 27.65 17.41
CA GLY A 138 6.37 28.26 18.58
C GLY A 138 4.90 27.89 18.75
N LEU A 139 4.41 26.93 17.98
CA LEU A 139 3.04 26.42 18.04
C LEU A 139 3.05 25.13 18.85
N SER A 140 2.84 25.26 20.16
CA SER A 140 2.56 24.10 21.01
C SER A 140 1.20 23.53 20.63
N VAL A 141 1.14 22.24 20.28
CA VAL A 141 -0.13 21.52 20.23
C VAL A 141 -0.54 21.29 21.68
N ASP A 142 -1.28 22.23 22.26
CA ASP A 142 -1.95 21.99 23.54
C ASP A 142 -2.93 20.84 23.29
N HIS A 143 -2.64 19.69 23.90
CA HIS A 143 -3.63 18.64 24.11
C HIS A 143 -4.68 19.16 25.09
N HIS A 144 -5.53 20.10 24.67
CA HIS A 144 -6.72 20.43 25.42
C HIS A 144 -7.65 19.23 25.38
N ASN A 145 -7.70 18.53 26.53
CA ASN A 145 -8.73 17.60 26.93
C ASN A 145 -10.09 18.10 26.43
N ARG A 146 -10.63 17.45 25.41
CA ARG A 146 -12.01 17.63 24.96
C ARG A 146 -12.79 16.34 25.21
N PHE A 147 -12.89 16.00 26.49
CA PHE A 147 -13.88 15.09 27.03
C PHE A 147 -14.28 15.63 28.40
N ASP A 148 -15.15 16.64 28.39
CA ASP A 148 -16.14 16.89 29.43
C ASP A 148 -17.51 16.91 28.73
#